data_AF-A0A2W5FKH6-F1
#
_entry.id   AF-A0A2W5FKH6-F1
#
_cell.length_a   1.000
_cell.length_b   1.000
_cell.length_c   1.000
_cell.angle_alpha   90.00
_cell.angle_beta   90.00
_cell.angle_gamma   90.00
#
_symmetry.space_group_name_H-M   'P 1'
#
loop_
_entity.id
_entity.type
_entity.pdbx_description
1 polymer ?
#
loop_
_entity_poly.entity_id
_entity_poly.type
_entity_poly.pdbx_seq_one_letter_code
_entity_poly.pdbx_strand_id
1 'polypeptide(L)'
;MTPPPSEANLMSGSPEKAMATMLGVMMGLKDLYKKETEAMRVRDVKKFLNLQPAKEAYTRDYEILVKELQARSSTIKKMDTPLRERLVAEQHELAALAEESMSWSLRMADAMRRVQDRLINAARETLKSEAPNYGAAGKIQASSTPVATAFNEAY
;
A
#
# COMPACT_ATOMS: atom_id res chain seq x y z
N MET A 1 -18.60 5.94 -5.05
CA MET A 1 -17.46 5.22 -5.64
C MET A 1 -17.95 4.60 -6.92
N THR A 2 -17.55 5.13 -8.07
CA THR A 2 -17.80 4.48 -9.36
C THR A 2 -16.95 3.20 -9.42
N PRO A 3 -17.54 2.04 -9.74
CA PRO A 3 -16.79 0.79 -9.84
C PRO A 3 -15.71 0.89 -10.92
N PRO A 4 -14.58 0.14 -10.79
CA PRO A 4 -13.59 0.07 -11.86
C PRO A 4 -14.25 -0.48 -13.13
N PRO A 5 -13.90 0.05 -14.31
CA PRO A 5 -14.44 -0.41 -15.58
C PRO A 5 -14.05 -1.88 -15.85
N SER A 6 -15.01 -2.69 -16.32
CA SER A 6 -14.76 -4.08 -16.74
C SER A 6 -13.71 -4.15 -17.86
N GLU A 7 -12.83 -5.17 -17.86
CA GLU A 7 -11.74 -5.36 -18.83
C GLU A 7 -12.19 -5.24 -20.30
N ALA A 8 -13.40 -5.70 -20.61
CA ALA A 8 -13.98 -5.61 -21.96
C ALA A 8 -14.30 -4.18 -22.41
N ASN A 9 -14.43 -3.23 -21.47
CA ASN A 9 -14.72 -1.82 -21.75
C ASN A 9 -13.45 -0.94 -21.79
N LEU A 10 -12.31 -1.50 -21.36
CA LEU A 10 -11.00 -0.83 -21.41
C LEU A 10 -10.44 -0.78 -22.83
N MET A 11 -10.57 -1.87 -23.60
CA MET A 11 -10.09 -1.95 -24.98
C MET A 11 -11.11 -1.36 -25.95
N SER A 12 -11.01 -0.06 -26.17
CA SER A 12 -11.91 0.65 -27.09
C SER A 12 -11.35 0.71 -28.51
N GLY A 13 -12.23 0.51 -29.49
CA GLY A 13 -11.86 0.51 -30.92
C GLY A 13 -11.38 1.87 -31.46
N SER A 14 -11.58 2.98 -30.74
CA SER A 14 -11.11 4.32 -31.15
C SER A 14 -10.06 4.89 -30.19
N PRO A 15 -9.00 5.58 -30.70
CA PRO A 15 -7.98 6.22 -29.87
C PRO A 15 -8.54 7.26 -28.89
N GLU A 16 -9.58 8.01 -29.28
CA GLU A 16 -10.21 9.02 -28.42
C GLU A 16 -10.90 8.39 -27.23
N LYS A 17 -11.59 7.26 -27.44
CA LYS A 17 -12.25 6.54 -26.35
C LYS A 17 -11.22 5.93 -25.40
N ALA A 18 -10.09 5.44 -25.92
CA ALA A 18 -9.01 4.91 -25.09
C ALA A 18 -8.41 6.01 -24.20
N MET A 19 -8.17 7.20 -24.75
CA MET A 19 -7.70 8.36 -24.00
C MET A 19 -8.72 8.84 -22.95
N ALA A 20 -10.01 8.84 -23.27
CA ALA A 20 -11.07 9.21 -22.33
C ALA A 20 -11.20 8.19 -21.18
N THR A 21 -11.11 6.89 -21.47
CA THR A 21 -11.09 5.84 -20.45
C THR A 21 -9.86 5.98 -19.55
N MET A 22 -8.69 6.25 -20.13
CA MET A 22 -7.46 6.50 -19.38
C MET A 22 -7.59 7.69 -18.42
N LEU A 23 -8.16 8.80 -18.88
CA LEU A 23 -8.46 9.94 -18.01
C LEU A 23 -9.37 9.54 -16.85
N GLY A 24 -10.41 8.74 -17.10
CA GLY A 24 -11.30 8.25 -16.04
C GLY A 24 -10.56 7.39 -14.99
N VAL A 25 -9.70 6.48 -15.43
CA VAL A 25 -8.86 5.64 -14.56
C VAL A 25 -7.90 6.50 -13.74
N MET A 26 -7.24 7.48 -14.37
CA MET A 26 -6.34 8.42 -13.69
C MET A 26 -7.05 9.24 -12.62
N MET A 27 -8.25 9.77 -12.92
CA MET A 27 -9.06 10.48 -11.94
C MET A 27 -9.44 9.58 -10.75
N GLY A 28 -9.76 8.30 -11.01
CA GLY A 28 -10.00 7.30 -9.98
C GLY A 28 -8.78 7.07 -9.09
N LEU A 29 -7.59 6.90 -9.69
CA LEU A 29 -6.33 6.78 -8.95
C LEU A 29 -6.02 8.02 -8.11
N LYS A 30 -6.22 9.22 -8.65
CA LYS A 30 -6.00 10.47 -7.90
C LYS A 30 -6.90 10.57 -6.67
N ASP A 31 -8.19 10.26 -6.82
CA ASP A 31 -9.14 10.23 -5.69
C ASP A 31 -8.71 9.21 -4.64
N LEU A 32 -8.23 8.03 -5.08
CA LEU A 32 -7.72 7.02 -4.19
C LEU A 32 -6.48 7.48 -3.43
N TYR A 33 -5.48 8.06 -4.11
CA TYR A 33 -4.28 8.59 -3.46
C TYR A 33 -4.62 9.69 -2.44
N LYS A 34 -5.57 10.58 -2.76
CA LYS A 34 -6.05 11.61 -1.80
C LYS A 34 -6.67 10.95 -0.56
N LYS A 35 -7.49 9.92 -0.74
CA LYS A 35 -8.10 9.16 0.38
C LYS A 35 -7.07 8.40 1.21
N GLU A 36 -6.05 7.83 0.57
CA GLU A 36 -4.94 7.15 1.25
C GLU A 36 -4.14 8.15 2.09
N THR A 37 -3.72 9.27 1.50
CA THR A 37 -2.99 10.33 2.20
C THR A 37 -3.78 10.85 3.40
N GLU A 38 -5.10 11.06 3.24
CA GLU A 38 -5.95 11.49 4.35
C GLU A 38 -6.07 10.41 5.44
N ALA A 39 -6.27 9.14 5.07
CA ALA A 39 -6.30 8.04 6.03
C ALA A 39 -4.99 7.95 6.83
N MET A 40 -3.86 8.14 6.16
CA MET A 40 -2.53 8.14 6.78
C MET A 40 -2.33 9.35 7.69
N ARG A 41 -2.83 10.52 7.29
CA ARG A 41 -2.79 11.75 8.10
C ARG A 41 -3.53 11.60 9.43
N VAL A 42 -4.71 10.97 9.41
CA VAL A 42 -5.50 10.68 10.62
C VAL A 42 -5.11 9.37 11.32
N ARG A 43 -4.07 8.68 10.83
CA ARG A 43 -3.57 7.39 11.35
C ARG A 43 -4.60 6.25 11.31
N ASP A 44 -5.56 6.31 10.41
CA ASP A 44 -6.55 5.24 10.18
C ASP A 44 -5.97 4.16 9.26
N VAL A 45 -5.16 3.29 9.86
CA VAL A 45 -4.51 2.16 9.16
C VAL A 45 -5.53 1.21 8.54
N LYS A 46 -6.68 1.00 9.19
CA LYS A 46 -7.71 0.09 8.68
C LYS A 46 -8.32 0.62 7.39
N LYS A 47 -8.65 1.91 7.34
CA LYS A 47 -9.12 2.56 6.13
C LYS A 47 -8.08 2.53 5.02
N PHE A 48 -6.80 2.78 5.34
CA PHE A 48 -5.72 2.67 4.38
C PHE A 48 -5.61 1.25 3.77
N LEU A 49 -5.68 0.20 4.59
CA LEU A 49 -5.64 -1.19 4.13
C LEU A 49 -6.86 -1.54 3.26
N ASN A 50 -8.04 -1.04 3.60
CA ASN A 50 -9.25 -1.26 2.82
C ASN A 50 -9.23 -0.60 1.43
N LEU A 51 -8.34 0.39 1.20
CA LEU A 51 -8.18 1.04 -0.09
C LEU A 51 -7.23 0.28 -1.04
N GLN A 52 -6.38 -0.62 -0.52
CA GLN A 52 -5.37 -1.33 -1.33
C GLN A 52 -5.95 -2.19 -2.46
N PRO A 53 -7.04 -2.96 -2.27
CA PRO A 53 -7.61 -3.75 -3.37
C PRO A 53 -8.11 -2.88 -4.53
N ALA A 54 -8.69 -1.71 -4.22
CA ALA A 54 -9.13 -0.77 -5.23
C ALA A 54 -7.93 -0.12 -5.96
N LYS A 55 -6.83 0.15 -5.23
CA LYS A 55 -5.56 0.61 -5.81
C LYS A 55 -5.04 -0.35 -6.86
N GLU A 56 -4.96 -1.63 -6.47
CA GLU A 56 -4.44 -2.68 -7.34
C GLU A 56 -5.26 -2.79 -8.63
N ALA A 57 -6.60 -2.75 -8.52
CA ALA A 57 -7.48 -2.77 -9.68
C ALA A 57 -7.23 -1.58 -10.61
N TYR A 58 -7.24 -0.35 -10.07
CA TYR A 58 -7.02 0.83 -10.90
C TYR A 58 -5.60 0.92 -11.49
N THR A 59 -4.58 0.46 -10.77
CA THR A 59 -3.20 0.40 -11.29
C THR A 59 -3.09 -0.60 -12.43
N ARG A 60 -3.73 -1.77 -12.30
CA ARG A 60 -3.78 -2.77 -13.38
C ARG A 60 -4.47 -2.21 -14.62
N ASP A 61 -5.63 -1.57 -14.45
CA ASP A 61 -6.37 -0.94 -15.55
C ASP A 61 -5.54 0.16 -16.23
N TYR A 62 -4.84 0.97 -15.43
CA TYR A 62 -3.93 2.01 -15.92
C TYR A 62 -2.80 1.40 -16.76
N GLU A 63 -2.13 0.35 -16.28
CA GLU A 63 -1.06 -0.33 -17.01
C GLU A 63 -1.51 -0.91 -18.36
N ILE A 64 -2.71 -1.51 -18.39
CA ILE A 64 -3.30 -2.04 -19.63
C ILE A 64 -3.51 -0.90 -20.64
N LEU A 65 -4.12 0.20 -20.21
CA LEU A 65 -4.40 1.36 -21.06
C LEU A 65 -3.11 2.07 -21.52
N VAL A 66 -2.08 2.15 -20.67
CA VAL A 66 -0.76 2.68 -21.07
C VAL A 66 -0.19 1.85 -22.20
N LYS A 67 -0.21 0.51 -22.09
CA LYS A 67 0.30 -0.38 -23.14
C LYS A 67 -0.48 -0.22 -24.45
N GLU A 68 -1.81 -0.09 -24.37
CA GLU A 68 -2.66 0.15 -25.54
C GLU A 68 -2.35 1.50 -26.21
N LEU A 69 -2.24 2.58 -25.43
CA LEU A 69 -1.91 3.91 -25.95
C LEU A 69 -0.50 3.98 -26.52
N GLN A 70 0.47 3.28 -25.92
CA GLN A 70 1.84 3.17 -26.45
C GLN A 70 1.85 2.47 -27.81
N ALA A 71 1.11 1.37 -27.96
CA ALA A 71 0.98 0.66 -29.23
C ALA A 71 0.35 1.52 -30.34
N ARG A 72 -0.48 2.51 -29.95
CA ARG A 72 -1.16 3.45 -30.86
C ARG A 72 -0.52 4.86 -30.87
N SER A 73 0.67 5.02 -30.31
CA SER A 73 1.28 6.33 -30.07
C SER A 73 1.52 7.16 -31.33
N SER A 74 1.81 6.50 -32.47
CA SER A 74 2.00 7.17 -33.77
C SER A 74 0.70 7.78 -34.32
N THR A 75 -0.44 7.14 -34.07
CA THR A 75 -1.77 7.63 -34.43
C THR A 75 -2.18 8.79 -33.51
N ILE A 76 -1.98 8.63 -32.20
CA ILE A 76 -2.32 9.64 -31.20
C ILE A 76 -1.50 10.93 -31.38
N LYS A 77 -0.21 10.82 -31.74
CA LYS A 77 0.64 11.99 -32.00
C LYS A 77 0.15 12.84 -33.16
N LYS A 78 -0.45 12.21 -34.18
CA LYS A 78 -1.01 12.90 -35.35
C LYS A 78 -2.36 13.55 -35.08
N MET A 79 -3.00 13.19 -33.97
CA MET A 79 -4.24 13.78 -33.53
C MET A 79 -3.93 15.02 -32.69
N ASP A 80 -4.22 16.20 -33.23
CA ASP A 80 -4.20 17.43 -32.45
C ASP A 80 -5.47 17.48 -31.61
N THR A 81 -5.36 17.19 -30.32
CA THR A 81 -6.50 17.07 -29.43
C THR A 81 -6.22 17.75 -28.10
N PRO A 82 -7.12 18.64 -27.63
CA PRO A 82 -7.11 19.15 -26.25
C PRO A 82 -7.09 18.01 -25.20
N LEU A 83 -7.58 16.84 -25.57
CA LEU A 83 -7.58 15.64 -24.75
C LEU A 83 -6.16 15.16 -24.39
N ARG A 84 -5.20 15.29 -25.31
CA ARG A 84 -3.79 14.92 -25.09
C ARG A 84 -3.12 15.83 -24.06
N GLU A 85 -3.34 17.14 -24.16
CA GLU A 85 -2.82 18.11 -23.20
C GLU A 85 -3.37 17.85 -21.80
N ARG A 86 -4.68 17.57 -21.72
CA ARG A 86 -5.32 17.19 -20.46
C ARG A 86 -4.73 15.90 -19.90
N LEU A 87 -4.52 14.88 -20.73
CA LEU A 87 -3.91 13.62 -20.31
C LEU A 87 -2.51 13.82 -19.69
N VAL A 88 -1.69 14.64 -20.33
CA VAL A 88 -0.33 14.97 -19.83
C VAL A 88 -0.42 15.73 -18.50
N ALA A 89 -1.28 16.74 -18.40
CA ALA A 89 -1.47 17.50 -17.16
C ALA A 89 -1.94 16.59 -16.01
N GLU A 90 -2.91 15.72 -16.27
CA GLU A 90 -3.44 14.75 -15.31
C GLU A 90 -2.37 13.74 -14.88
N GLN A 91 -1.44 13.38 -15.77
CA GLN A 91 -0.33 12.48 -15.47
C GLN A 91 0.67 13.12 -14.51
N HIS A 92 0.98 14.41 -14.72
CA HIS A 92 1.84 15.15 -13.81
C HIS A 92 1.22 15.27 -12.41
N GLU A 93 -0.08 15.58 -12.31
CA GLU A 93 -0.76 15.65 -11.01
C GLU A 93 -0.81 14.27 -10.33
N LEU A 94 -1.09 13.21 -11.09
CA LEU A 94 -1.10 11.85 -10.58
C LEU A 94 0.27 11.42 -10.03
N ALA A 95 1.36 11.75 -10.72
CA ALA A 95 2.71 11.46 -10.27
C ALA A 95 3.03 12.18 -8.94
N ALA A 96 2.68 13.46 -8.83
CA ALA A 96 2.88 14.22 -7.60
C ALA A 96 2.10 13.63 -6.40
N LEU A 97 0.85 13.22 -6.63
CA LEU A 97 0.03 12.58 -5.59
C LEU A 97 0.57 11.20 -5.18
N ALA A 98 1.09 10.43 -6.14
CA ALA A 98 1.70 9.13 -5.87
C ALA A 98 2.98 9.29 -5.02
N GLU A 99 3.83 10.27 -5.34
CA GLU A 99 5.03 10.60 -4.55
C GLU A 99 4.66 11.01 -3.11
N GLU A 100 3.65 11.85 -2.95
CA GLU A 100 3.15 12.25 -1.62
C GLU A 100 2.66 11.03 -0.81
N SER A 101 1.82 10.20 -1.42
CA SER A 101 1.29 8.98 -0.79
C SER A 101 2.40 7.99 -0.40
N MET A 102 3.42 7.85 -1.25
CA MET A 102 4.61 7.04 -0.98
C MET A 102 5.39 7.60 0.23
N SER A 103 5.59 8.92 0.30
CA SER A 103 6.25 9.55 1.45
C SER A 103 5.54 9.24 2.76
N TRP A 104 4.21 9.31 2.78
CA TRP A 104 3.41 8.95 3.96
C TRP A 104 3.53 7.47 4.34
N SER A 105 3.50 6.59 3.34
CA SER A 105 3.70 5.15 3.54
C SER A 105 5.04 4.84 4.19
N LEU A 106 6.13 5.48 3.73
CA LEU A 106 7.46 5.31 4.31
C LEU A 106 7.52 5.81 5.76
N ARG A 107 6.95 6.97 6.05
CA ARG A 107 6.88 7.51 7.43
C ARG A 107 6.14 6.57 8.37
N MET A 108 5.04 5.98 7.90
CA MET A 108 4.28 5.02 8.70
C MET A 108 5.06 3.73 8.92
N ALA A 109 5.75 3.20 7.90
CA ALA A 109 6.60 2.02 8.04
C ALA A 109 7.70 2.23 9.10
N ASP A 110 8.34 3.40 9.10
CA ASP A 110 9.32 3.76 10.13
C ASP A 110 8.72 3.88 11.52
N ALA A 111 7.52 4.46 11.65
CA ALA A 111 6.82 4.53 12.93
C ALA A 111 6.46 3.14 13.45
N MET A 112 5.98 2.25 12.58
CA MET A 112 5.65 0.86 12.89
C MET A 112 6.87 0.08 13.39
N ARG A 113 8.01 0.24 12.71
CA ARG A 113 9.29 -0.36 13.10
C ARG A 113 9.71 0.06 14.50
N ARG A 114 9.62 1.37 14.82
CA ARG A 114 9.94 1.87 16.18
C ARG A 114 9.01 1.30 17.25
N VAL A 115 7.73 1.11 16.94
CA VAL A 115 6.77 0.47 17.86
C VAL A 115 7.15 -0.99 18.07
N GLN A 116 7.49 -1.72 17.01
CA GLN A 116 7.95 -3.10 17.08
C GLN A 116 9.22 -3.23 17.93
N ASP A 117 10.21 -2.37 17.74
CA ASP A 117 11.44 -2.35 18.53
C ASP A 117 11.14 -2.15 20.03
N ARG A 118 10.22 -1.23 20.35
CA ARG A 118 9.80 -0.99 21.74
C ARG A 118 9.07 -2.18 22.34
N LEU A 119 8.18 -2.83 21.59
CA LEU A 119 7.49 -4.04 22.05
C LEU A 119 8.46 -5.19 22.32
N ILE A 120 9.42 -5.41 21.43
CA ILE A 120 10.46 -6.43 21.59
C ILE A 120 11.33 -6.12 22.82
N ASN A 121 11.73 -4.85 23.01
CA ASN A 121 12.52 -4.44 24.16
C ASN A 121 11.75 -4.58 25.47
N ALA A 122 10.48 -4.17 25.52
CA ALA A 122 9.63 -4.35 26.69
C ALA A 122 9.45 -5.84 27.02
N ALA A 123 9.20 -6.69 26.03
CA ALA A 123 9.09 -8.13 26.22
C ALA A 123 10.40 -8.76 26.74
N ARG A 124 11.56 -8.27 26.27
CA ARG A 124 12.87 -8.69 26.79
C ARG A 124 13.10 -8.22 28.23
N GLU A 125 12.66 -7.02 28.57
CA GLU A 125 12.77 -6.47 29.93
C GLU A 125 11.88 -7.23 30.90
N THR A 126 10.64 -7.58 30.52
CA THR A 126 9.75 -8.39 31.36
C THR A 126 10.34 -9.78 31.63
N LEU A 127 10.89 -10.43 30.60
CA LEU A 127 11.56 -11.74 30.74
C LEU A 127 12.83 -11.66 31.62
N LYS A 128 13.56 -10.55 31.59
CA LYS A 128 14.71 -10.32 32.48
C LYS A 128 14.28 -10.01 33.92
N SER A 129 13.16 -9.32 34.12
CA SER A 129 12.64 -8.98 35.44
C SER A 129 12.01 -10.17 36.19
N GLU A 130 11.68 -11.26 35.48
CA GLU A 130 11.25 -12.54 36.06
C GLU A 130 12.43 -13.44 36.48
N ALA A 131 13.69 -13.00 36.32
CA ALA A 131 14.82 -13.68 36.95
C ALA A 131 14.64 -13.62 38.49
N PRO A 132 14.63 -14.78 39.18
CA PRO A 132 14.28 -14.80 40.60
C PRO A 132 15.35 -14.08 41.43
N ASN A 133 14.98 -12.93 41.97
CA ASN A 133 15.65 -12.33 43.11
C ASN A 133 15.40 -13.22 44.34
N TYR A 134 16.29 -14.18 44.56
CA TYR A 134 16.58 -14.78 45.87
C TYR A 134 18.11 -14.63 46.02
N GLY A 135 18.72 -13.83 46.89
CA GLY A 135 18.37 -13.35 48.25
C GLY A 135 19.63 -13.65 49.09
N ALA A 136 20.15 -12.72 49.89
CA ALA A 136 21.46 -12.84 50.58
C ALA A 136 21.56 -13.96 51.65
N ALA A 137 20.64 -14.92 51.66
CA ALA A 137 20.67 -16.13 52.48
C ALA A 137 20.36 -17.33 51.56
N GLY A 138 21.41 -17.96 51.01
CA GLY A 138 21.30 -18.99 49.99
C GLY A 138 20.54 -20.25 50.40
N LYS A 139 19.23 -20.28 50.17
CA LYS A 139 18.43 -21.52 50.09
C LYS A 139 17.54 -21.47 48.86
N ILE A 140 17.93 -22.24 47.84
CA ILE A 140 17.13 -22.48 46.64
C ILE A 140 16.27 -23.71 46.90
N GLN A 141 14.94 -23.56 46.89
CA GLN A 141 14.03 -24.69 46.73
C GLN A 141 13.90 -24.98 45.23
N ALA A 142 14.52 -26.08 44.79
CA ALA A 142 14.32 -26.63 43.46
C ALA A 142 13.01 -27.43 43.44
N SER A 143 12.01 -26.93 42.73
CA SER A 143 10.94 -27.77 42.19
C SER A 143 10.64 -27.32 40.76
N SER A 144 11.50 -27.72 39.83
CA SER A 144 11.22 -27.66 38.41
C SER A 144 10.43 -28.91 38.00
N THR A 145 9.18 -28.73 37.59
CA THR A 145 8.55 -29.63 36.62
C THR A 145 8.68 -28.98 35.25
N PRO A 146 9.64 -29.38 34.41
CA PRO A 146 9.71 -28.89 33.04
C PRO A 146 8.52 -29.44 32.24
N VAL A 147 7.63 -28.56 31.80
CA VAL A 147 6.62 -28.88 30.77
C VAL A 147 7.35 -28.83 29.43
N ALA A 148 7.54 -29.99 28.82
CA ALA A 148 8.11 -30.12 27.50
C ALA A 148 7.15 -29.58 26.43
N THR A 149 7.43 -28.42 25.84
CA THR A 149 6.90 -28.04 24.54
C THR A 149 7.89 -28.49 23.47
N ALA A 150 7.79 -29.77 23.08
CA ALA A 150 8.36 -30.25 21.83
C ALA A 150 7.39 -29.93 20.69
N PHE A 151 7.55 -28.76 20.06
CA PHE A 151 7.18 -28.60 18.66
C PHE A 151 8.35 -29.16 17.85
N ASN A 152 8.17 -30.33 17.25
CA ASN A 152 9.07 -30.81 16.23
C ASN A 152 8.27 -30.96 14.94
N GLU A 153 8.62 -30.12 13.98
CA GLU A 153 8.20 -30.16 12.58
C GLU A 153 8.62 -31.49 11.96
N ALA A 154 7.75 -32.12 11.19
CA ALA A 154 8.14 -33.12 10.22
C ALA A 154 7.17 -33.08 9.02
N TYR A 155 7.75 -32.66 7.89
CA TYR A 155 7.44 -32.90 6.48
C TYR A 155 6.25 -33.79 6.12
#